data_AF-A0A519X3E0-F1
#
_entry.id   AF-A0A519X3E0-F1
#
_cell.length_a   1.000
_cell.length_b   1.000
_cell.length_c   1.000
_cell.angle_alpha   90.00
_cell.angle_beta   90.00
_cell.angle_gamma   90.00
#
_symmetry.space_group_name_H-M   'P 1'
#
loop_
_entity.id
_entity.type
_entity.pdbx_description
1 polymer ?
#
loop_
_entity_poly.entity_id
_entity_poly.type
_entity_poly.pdbx_seq_one_letter_code
_entity_poly.pdbx_strand_id
1 'polypeptide(L)'
;MIGNHAICLFTDAWAKGLRTFDPNEALAAYQHEAMNKGPWGPANGRDGVKEYNELGYVPYPKYRESTAKTLEYAYDDYCGYELAKLTGNKKYMDIFEKPMYNYKNVYDPSTRFMRGKGLDGQWTKNFDPIEWGGPFTEGNAWHYHWSVFQDTKGLINLMGGDKNFTSKLDSVFSEPNKVKVGTYGGMIHEMTEMVMANMGQYAHGNQPIQHMVYLYNYAGQPWKAQYHARNVMSKLYDATENGYPGDEDQGQTSSWYVLSALGFYSVTPGTGEYVMGSPMFKKITINLENGKKFVIDAAANSKDNVYIQSASLNGKAYTKNFLHHADLTKGGTLKLVMSNKPNEKRGLTAEDKPFSLTK
;
A
#
# COMPACT_ATOMS: atom_id res chain seq x y z
N MET A 1 6.34 -12.57 -9.99
CA MET A 1 5.83 -12.27 -8.63
C MET A 1 6.77 -12.76 -7.56
N ILE A 2 6.75 -12.10 -6.40
CA ILE A 2 7.71 -12.21 -5.28
C ILE A 2 6.98 -12.04 -3.93
N GLY A 3 7.70 -12.00 -2.81
CA GLY A 3 7.15 -11.81 -1.47
C GLY A 3 6.69 -13.11 -0.78
N ASN A 4 6.28 -13.00 0.49
CA ASN A 4 5.66 -14.07 1.29
C ASN A 4 4.30 -13.62 1.84
N HIS A 5 3.50 -12.98 0.98
CA HIS A 5 2.24 -12.31 1.37
C HIS A 5 1.16 -13.22 1.96
N ALA A 6 1.34 -14.54 1.95
CA ALA A 6 0.40 -15.48 2.58
C ALA A 6 0.16 -15.14 4.07
N ILE A 7 1.21 -14.73 4.80
CA ILE A 7 1.08 -14.34 6.22
C ILE A 7 0.19 -13.11 6.42
N CYS A 8 0.15 -12.20 5.45
CA CYS A 8 -0.70 -11.02 5.48
C CYS A 8 -2.18 -11.43 5.54
N LEU A 9 -2.61 -12.46 4.80
CA LEU A 9 -3.99 -12.95 4.84
C LEU A 9 -4.38 -13.46 6.23
N PHE A 10 -3.53 -14.29 6.84
CA PHE A 10 -3.77 -14.81 8.20
C PHE A 10 -3.80 -13.69 9.24
N THR A 11 -2.85 -12.76 9.14
CA THR A 11 -2.73 -11.64 10.07
C THR A 11 -3.93 -10.71 9.97
N ASP A 12 -4.35 -10.35 8.77
CA ASP A 12 -5.50 -9.46 8.54
C ASP A 12 -6.82 -10.12 8.95
N ALA A 13 -6.99 -11.42 8.66
CA ALA A 13 -8.12 -12.20 9.16
C ALA A 13 -8.17 -12.15 10.70
N TRP A 14 -7.03 -12.35 11.36
CA TRP A 14 -6.96 -12.28 12.82
C TRP A 14 -7.23 -10.87 13.34
N ALA A 15 -6.68 -9.83 12.73
CA ALA A 15 -6.95 -8.44 13.11
C ALA A 15 -8.44 -8.07 13.00
N LYS A 16 -9.17 -8.71 12.07
CA LYS A 16 -10.60 -8.48 11.81
C LYS A 16 -11.56 -9.42 12.57
N GLY A 17 -11.03 -10.29 13.43
CA GLY A 17 -11.85 -11.16 14.29
C GLY A 17 -12.15 -12.55 13.72
N LEU A 18 -11.62 -12.90 12.55
CA LEU A 18 -11.71 -14.26 12.00
C LEU A 18 -10.72 -15.17 12.73
N ARG A 19 -11.22 -16.26 13.32
CA ARG A 19 -10.45 -17.18 14.21
C ARG A 19 -10.61 -18.64 13.77
N THR A 20 -10.52 -18.89 12.47
CA THR A 20 -10.82 -20.20 11.86
C THR A 20 -9.59 -21.08 11.61
N PHE A 21 -8.43 -20.70 12.16
CA PHE A 21 -7.17 -21.41 12.02
C PHE A 21 -6.35 -21.33 13.32
N ASP A 22 -5.39 -22.24 13.52
CA ASP A 22 -4.45 -22.16 14.64
C ASP A 22 -3.35 -21.11 14.34
N PRO A 23 -3.25 -20.03 15.12
CA PRO A 23 -2.25 -19.00 14.88
C PRO A 23 -0.81 -19.51 15.09
N ASN A 24 -0.58 -20.50 15.95
CA ASN A 24 0.75 -21.06 16.18
C ASN A 24 1.22 -21.88 14.98
N GLU A 25 0.31 -22.63 14.34
CA GLU A 25 0.61 -23.34 13.09
C GLU A 25 0.90 -22.34 11.97
N ALA A 26 0.09 -21.29 11.83
CA ALA A 26 0.32 -20.24 10.83
C ALA A 26 1.68 -19.54 11.03
N LEU A 27 2.04 -19.19 12.27
CA LEU A 27 3.33 -18.57 12.59
C LEU A 27 4.50 -19.54 12.40
N ALA A 28 4.33 -20.83 12.70
CA ALA A 28 5.35 -21.84 12.46
C ALA A 28 5.58 -22.05 10.95
N ALA A 29 4.51 -22.11 10.17
CA ALA A 29 4.56 -22.22 8.72
C ALA A 29 5.25 -20.98 8.11
N TYR A 30 4.86 -19.78 8.56
CA TYR A 30 5.51 -18.56 8.10
C TYR A 30 6.98 -18.48 8.50
N GLN A 31 7.36 -18.88 9.73
CA GLN A 31 8.77 -18.98 10.11
C GLN A 31 9.52 -19.92 9.16
N HIS A 32 8.94 -21.06 8.81
CA HIS A 32 9.55 -21.99 7.86
C HIS A 32 9.74 -21.31 6.49
N GLU A 33 8.72 -20.64 5.97
CA GLU A 33 8.78 -19.95 4.68
C GLU A 33 9.80 -18.79 4.68
N ALA A 34 9.78 -17.96 5.72
CA ALA A 34 10.65 -16.80 5.89
C ALA A 34 12.13 -17.15 6.13
N MET A 35 12.43 -18.39 6.51
CA MET A 35 13.80 -18.83 6.84
C MET A 35 14.39 -19.81 5.81
N ASN A 36 13.63 -20.18 4.78
CA ASN A 36 14.07 -21.16 3.79
C ASN A 36 13.79 -20.67 2.37
N LYS A 37 14.69 -21.03 1.44
CA LYS A 37 14.39 -20.95 0.02
C LYS A 37 13.48 -22.12 -0.35
N GLY A 38 12.39 -21.85 -1.05
CA GLY A 38 11.51 -22.89 -1.56
C GLY A 38 12.13 -23.71 -2.70
N PRO A 39 11.50 -24.84 -3.06
CA PRO A 39 12.05 -25.78 -4.03
C PRO A 39 12.03 -25.25 -5.47
N TRP A 40 11.16 -24.28 -5.80
CA TRP A 40 10.96 -23.81 -7.17
C TRP A 40 10.97 -22.29 -7.28
N GLY A 41 11.75 -21.79 -8.23
CA GLY A 41 11.77 -20.39 -8.61
C GLY A 41 12.11 -19.44 -7.45
N PRO A 42 11.93 -18.13 -7.67
CA PRO A 42 12.16 -17.12 -6.64
C PRO A 42 10.93 -16.81 -5.77
N ALA A 43 9.77 -17.44 -6.06
CA ALA A 43 8.47 -17.10 -5.47
C ALA A 43 7.99 -18.05 -4.37
N ASN A 44 8.69 -19.18 -4.14
CA ASN A 44 8.40 -20.09 -3.02
C ASN A 44 9.45 -19.88 -1.93
N GLY A 45 9.02 -19.68 -0.68
CA GLY A 45 9.95 -19.32 0.40
C GLY A 45 10.61 -17.96 0.13
N ARG A 46 11.82 -17.75 0.64
CA ARG A 46 12.59 -16.53 0.41
C ARG A 46 13.79 -16.74 -0.51
N ASP A 47 13.74 -16.14 -1.69
CA ASP A 47 14.91 -16.01 -2.54
C ASP A 47 15.85 -14.93 -1.99
N GLY A 48 17.11 -15.29 -1.77
CA GLY A 48 18.07 -14.44 -1.07
C GLY A 48 17.89 -14.38 0.46
N VAL A 49 17.24 -15.38 1.06
CA VAL A 49 17.00 -15.47 2.52
C VAL A 49 18.27 -15.33 3.35
N LYS A 50 19.37 -15.95 2.91
CA LYS A 50 20.65 -15.89 3.61
C LYS A 50 21.11 -14.44 3.73
N GLU A 51 21.19 -13.74 2.60
CA GLU A 51 21.64 -12.36 2.55
C GLU A 51 20.65 -11.41 3.23
N TYR A 52 19.34 -11.64 3.12
CA TYR A 52 18.34 -10.85 3.83
C TYR A 52 18.53 -10.94 5.36
N ASN A 53 18.79 -12.14 5.89
CA ASN A 53 19.01 -12.35 7.32
C ASN A 53 20.38 -11.81 7.80
N GLU A 54 21.42 -11.91 6.99
CA GLU A 54 22.78 -11.46 7.34
C GLU A 54 22.98 -9.95 7.14
N LEU A 55 22.41 -9.38 6.08
CA LEU A 55 22.65 -7.99 5.63
C LEU A 55 21.45 -7.05 5.90
N GLY A 56 20.26 -7.60 6.13
CA GLY A 56 19.01 -6.83 6.23
C GLY A 56 18.43 -6.38 4.88
N TYR A 57 18.93 -6.92 3.76
CA TYR A 57 18.39 -6.69 2.41
C TYR A 57 18.85 -7.79 1.45
N VAL A 58 18.11 -7.97 0.36
CA VAL A 58 18.50 -8.85 -0.74
C VAL A 58 19.38 -8.06 -1.73
N PRO A 59 20.61 -8.51 -2.03
CA PRO A 59 21.55 -7.73 -2.84
C PRO A 59 21.36 -7.88 -4.35
N TYR A 60 21.56 -6.78 -5.08
CA TYR A 60 21.59 -6.69 -6.55
C TYR A 60 23.03 -6.48 -7.05
N PRO A 61 23.49 -7.11 -8.15
CA PRO A 61 22.75 -7.92 -9.11
C PRO A 61 22.70 -9.42 -8.80
N LYS A 62 23.17 -9.84 -7.61
CA LYS A 62 23.21 -11.26 -7.24
C LYS A 62 21.82 -11.91 -7.35
N TYR A 63 20.79 -11.20 -6.88
CA TYR A 63 19.40 -11.60 -7.06
C TYR A 63 18.68 -10.57 -7.92
N ARG A 64 17.81 -11.05 -8.80
CA ARG A 64 16.83 -10.21 -9.51
C ARG A 64 15.75 -9.75 -8.54
N GLU A 65 15.14 -8.60 -8.83
CA GLU A 65 13.99 -8.03 -8.11
C GLU A 65 14.29 -7.81 -6.60
N SER A 66 15.57 -7.58 -6.27
CA SER A 66 16.08 -7.67 -4.90
C SER A 66 15.58 -6.57 -3.96
N THR A 67 15.45 -5.34 -4.45
CA THR A 67 14.90 -4.22 -3.66
C THR A 67 13.42 -4.43 -3.44
N ALA A 68 12.67 -4.86 -4.46
CA ALA A 68 11.26 -5.21 -4.33
C ALA A 68 11.04 -6.34 -3.30
N LYS A 69 11.83 -7.42 -3.38
CA LYS A 69 11.83 -8.51 -2.37
C LYS A 69 12.11 -7.98 -0.97
N THR A 70 13.11 -7.11 -0.80
CA THR A 70 13.46 -6.54 0.51
C THR A 70 12.29 -5.76 1.13
N LEU A 71 11.58 -4.98 0.32
CA LEU A 71 10.45 -4.17 0.76
C LEU A 71 9.26 -5.05 1.16
N GLU A 72 8.95 -6.06 0.34
CA GLU A 72 7.86 -6.99 0.60
C GLU A 72 8.14 -7.89 1.80
N TYR A 73 9.34 -8.47 1.90
CA TYR A 73 9.72 -9.28 3.06
C TYR A 73 9.66 -8.49 4.38
N ALA A 74 10.02 -7.19 4.36
CA ALA A 74 9.88 -6.35 5.54
C ALA A 74 8.41 -6.13 5.94
N TYR A 75 7.49 -6.03 4.97
CA TYR A 75 6.05 -5.98 5.26
C TYR A 75 5.52 -7.32 5.76
N ASP A 76 5.92 -8.43 5.15
CA ASP A 76 5.54 -9.77 5.58
C ASP A 76 6.03 -10.06 7.01
N ASP A 77 7.25 -9.63 7.35
CA ASP A 77 7.80 -9.73 8.70
C ASP A 77 6.99 -8.91 9.71
N TYR A 78 6.48 -7.73 9.31
CA TYR A 78 5.52 -7.00 10.12
C TYR A 78 4.23 -7.81 10.35
N CYS A 79 3.69 -8.45 9.32
CA CYS A 79 2.49 -9.28 9.47
C CYS A 79 2.74 -10.46 10.43
N GLY A 80 3.86 -11.17 10.28
CA GLY A 80 4.27 -12.23 11.21
C GLY A 80 4.42 -11.72 12.65
N TYR A 81 5.05 -10.56 12.84
CA TYR A 81 5.15 -9.89 14.14
C TYR A 81 3.77 -9.53 14.71
N GLU A 82 2.88 -8.95 13.90
CA GLU A 82 1.57 -8.50 14.36
C GLU A 82 0.66 -9.67 14.73
N LEU A 83 0.66 -10.77 13.96
CA LEU A 83 -0.06 -11.98 14.34
C LEU A 83 0.49 -12.57 15.64
N ALA A 84 1.82 -12.60 15.81
CA ALA A 84 2.46 -13.05 17.04
C ALA A 84 2.06 -12.17 18.24
N LYS A 85 2.04 -10.85 18.07
CA LYS A 85 1.60 -9.89 19.08
C LYS A 85 0.12 -10.05 19.43
N LEU A 86 -0.76 -10.20 18.44
CA LEU A 86 -2.21 -10.39 18.62
C LEU A 86 -2.57 -11.71 19.31
N THR A 87 -1.64 -12.67 19.35
CA THR A 87 -1.82 -14.02 19.91
C THR A 87 -0.97 -14.24 21.17
N GLY A 88 -0.17 -13.25 21.57
CA GLY A 88 0.72 -13.33 22.74
C GLY A 88 1.95 -14.22 22.56
N ASN A 89 2.34 -14.55 21.31
CA ASN A 89 3.45 -15.44 21.03
C ASN A 89 4.80 -14.69 20.96
N LYS A 90 5.45 -14.55 22.12
CA LYS A 90 6.72 -13.82 22.26
C LYS A 90 7.85 -14.36 21.37
N LYS A 91 7.95 -15.68 21.18
CA LYS A 91 8.98 -16.30 20.34
C LYS A 91 8.98 -15.70 18.94
N TYR A 92 7.81 -15.58 18.31
CA TYR A 92 7.71 -15.04 16.96
C TYR A 92 7.80 -13.52 16.90
N MET A 93 7.39 -12.83 17.97
CA MET A 93 7.66 -11.39 18.10
C MET A 93 9.17 -11.12 18.03
N ASP A 94 9.97 -11.85 18.82
CA ASP A 94 11.43 -11.69 18.87
C ASP A 94 12.11 -11.98 17.52
N ILE A 95 11.56 -12.94 16.75
CA ILE A 95 12.09 -13.29 15.42
C ILE A 95 11.86 -12.15 14.41
N PHE A 96 10.66 -11.57 14.39
CA PHE A 96 10.23 -10.69 13.29
C PHE A 96 10.28 -9.18 13.61
N GLU A 97 10.52 -8.80 14.87
CA GLU A 97 10.53 -7.39 15.30
C GLU A 97 11.59 -6.53 14.60
N LYS A 98 12.80 -7.05 14.41
CA LYS A 98 13.87 -6.29 13.78
C LYS A 98 13.73 -6.25 12.24
N PRO A 99 13.50 -7.38 11.55
CA PRO A 99 13.41 -7.41 10.10
C PRO A 99 12.27 -6.56 9.49
N MET A 100 11.19 -6.30 10.22
CA MET A 100 10.09 -5.46 9.70
C MET A 100 10.49 -4.02 9.35
N TYR A 101 11.67 -3.56 9.80
CA TYR A 101 12.26 -2.26 9.46
C TYR A 101 13.31 -2.31 8.33
N ASN A 102 13.55 -3.47 7.70
CA ASN A 102 14.60 -3.66 6.70
C ASN A 102 14.41 -2.80 5.43
N TYR A 103 13.22 -2.26 5.18
CA TYR A 103 12.97 -1.27 4.12
C TYR A 103 13.96 -0.08 4.18
N LYS A 104 14.45 0.28 5.38
CA LYS A 104 15.43 1.35 5.59
C LYS A 104 16.78 1.06 4.91
N ASN A 105 17.14 -0.21 4.74
CA ASN A 105 18.47 -0.61 4.25
C ASN A 105 18.64 -0.41 2.74
N VAL A 106 17.53 -0.26 2.01
CA VAL A 106 17.49 -0.04 0.57
C VAL A 106 17.04 1.37 0.19
N TYR A 107 16.84 2.28 1.16
CA TYR A 107 16.63 3.70 0.90
C TYR A 107 17.99 4.41 0.73
N ASP A 108 18.22 4.99 -0.44
CA ASP A 108 19.40 5.77 -0.74
C ASP A 108 19.11 7.28 -0.55
N PRO A 109 19.65 7.93 0.49
CA PRO A 109 19.38 9.34 0.75
C PRO A 109 19.92 10.29 -0.33
N SER A 110 20.92 9.86 -1.12
CA SER A 110 21.50 10.69 -2.19
C SER A 110 20.56 10.84 -3.39
N THR A 111 19.78 9.81 -3.69
CA THR A 111 18.80 9.79 -4.77
C THR A 111 17.37 10.00 -4.26
N ARG A 112 17.15 9.81 -2.96
CA ARG A 112 15.83 9.88 -2.29
C ARG A 112 14.84 8.89 -2.90
N PHE A 113 15.32 7.66 -3.14
CA PHE A 113 14.57 6.53 -3.66
C PHE A 113 14.98 5.24 -2.96
N MET A 114 14.12 4.22 -3.06
CA MET A 114 14.58 2.85 -2.88
C MET A 114 15.51 2.50 -4.04
N ARG A 115 16.64 1.84 -3.78
CA ARG A 115 17.68 1.56 -4.78
C ARG A 115 18.33 0.20 -4.55
N GLY A 116 18.68 -0.48 -5.63
CA GLY A 116 19.45 -1.73 -5.59
C GLY A 116 20.80 -1.53 -4.90
N LYS A 117 21.15 -2.47 -4.02
CA LYS A 117 22.38 -2.41 -3.21
C LYS A 117 23.14 -3.73 -3.33
N GLY A 118 24.45 -3.67 -3.54
CA GLY A 118 25.32 -4.83 -3.74
C GLY A 118 25.68 -5.54 -2.45
N LEU A 119 26.28 -6.73 -2.58
CA LEU A 119 26.83 -7.50 -1.45
C LEU A 119 27.89 -6.71 -0.66
N ASP A 120 28.61 -5.83 -1.35
CA ASP A 120 29.63 -4.92 -0.80
C ASP A 120 29.03 -3.68 -0.13
N GLY A 121 27.69 -3.57 -0.06
CA GLY A 121 26.97 -2.42 0.48
C GLY A 121 26.94 -1.21 -0.46
N GLN A 122 27.51 -1.30 -1.66
CA GLN A 122 27.51 -0.20 -2.62
C GLN A 122 26.18 -0.10 -3.36
N TRP A 123 25.75 1.12 -3.67
CA TRP A 123 24.54 1.33 -4.46
C TRP A 123 24.78 0.99 -5.94
N THR A 124 23.75 0.49 -6.61
CA THR A 124 23.78 0.17 -8.05
C THR A 124 24.16 1.41 -8.86
N LYS A 125 25.25 1.38 -9.62
CA LYS A 125 25.75 2.51 -10.43
C LYS A 125 24.75 2.91 -11.52
N ASN A 126 24.88 4.14 -12.04
CA ASN A 126 24.06 4.68 -13.13
C ASN A 126 22.55 4.60 -12.86
N PHE A 127 22.14 4.89 -11.62
CA PHE A 127 20.75 4.81 -11.21
C PHE A 127 19.86 5.75 -12.01
N ASP A 128 18.78 5.18 -12.53
CA ASP A 128 17.74 5.87 -13.26
C ASP A 128 16.39 5.44 -12.66
N PRO A 129 15.63 6.36 -12.04
CA PRO A 129 14.44 5.99 -11.28
C PRO A 129 13.29 5.51 -12.16
N ILE A 130 13.32 5.75 -13.49
CA ILE A 130 12.32 5.26 -14.45
C ILE A 130 12.75 3.94 -15.12
N GLU A 131 13.89 3.36 -14.75
CA GLU A 131 14.34 2.07 -15.29
C GLU A 131 13.56 0.91 -14.68
N TRP A 132 12.86 0.16 -15.52
CA TRP A 132 12.05 -0.98 -15.12
C TRP A 132 12.87 -2.25 -14.95
N GLY A 133 12.47 -3.07 -13.99
CA GLY A 133 13.12 -4.36 -13.71
C GLY A 133 14.38 -4.20 -12.86
N GLY A 134 15.37 -5.05 -13.08
CA GLY A 134 16.61 -5.08 -12.32
C GLY A 134 16.34 -5.39 -10.84
N PRO A 135 16.53 -4.43 -9.92
CA PRO A 135 16.20 -4.60 -8.50
C PRO A 135 14.69 -4.53 -8.19
N PHE A 136 13.83 -4.20 -9.17
CA PHE A 136 12.38 -4.16 -9.04
C PHE A 136 11.69 -5.23 -9.91
N THR A 137 10.44 -5.56 -9.61
CA THR A 137 9.58 -6.41 -10.47
C THR A 137 8.51 -5.54 -11.11
N GLU A 138 8.28 -5.73 -12.42
CA GLU A 138 7.19 -5.12 -13.21
C GLU A 138 7.03 -3.59 -12.99
N GLY A 139 8.11 -2.93 -12.64
CA GLY A 139 8.07 -1.54 -12.23
C GLY A 139 9.47 -1.00 -12.02
N ASN A 140 9.51 0.23 -11.53
CA ASN A 140 10.73 0.97 -11.31
C ASN A 140 10.76 1.59 -9.90
N ALA A 141 11.74 2.46 -9.64
CA ALA A 141 11.88 3.09 -8.33
C ALA A 141 10.70 4.00 -7.98
N TRP A 142 10.02 4.64 -8.95
CA TRP A 142 8.82 5.44 -8.68
C TRP A 142 7.63 4.61 -8.19
N HIS A 143 7.57 3.32 -8.52
CA HIS A 143 6.45 2.46 -8.12
C HIS A 143 6.70 1.83 -6.76
N TYR A 144 7.87 1.22 -6.57
CA TYR A 144 8.22 0.51 -5.34
C TYR A 144 8.63 1.41 -4.18
N HIS A 145 8.88 2.71 -4.42
CA HIS A 145 9.27 3.63 -3.34
C HIS A 145 8.28 3.65 -2.17
N TRP A 146 7.02 3.35 -2.46
CA TRP A 146 5.88 3.47 -1.56
C TRP A 146 5.53 2.18 -0.81
N SER A 147 6.22 1.07 -1.08
CA SER A 147 5.98 -0.25 -0.48
C SER A 147 6.52 -0.33 0.96
N VAL A 148 5.99 0.52 1.84
CA VAL A 148 6.27 0.58 3.28
C VAL A 148 4.95 0.77 4.03
N PHE A 149 4.02 -0.17 3.80
CA PHE A 149 2.65 -0.12 4.32
C PHE A 149 2.59 -0.08 5.84
N GLN A 150 3.47 -0.85 6.49
CA GLN A 150 3.57 -0.98 7.93
C GLN A 150 4.12 0.27 8.63
N ASP A 151 4.87 1.12 7.91
CA ASP A 151 5.61 2.22 8.54
C ASP A 151 5.75 3.44 7.62
N THR A 152 4.62 3.91 7.09
CA THR A 152 4.60 5.10 6.23
C THR A 152 5.17 6.34 6.97
N LYS A 153 4.96 6.46 8.28
CA LYS A 153 5.61 7.51 9.09
C LYS A 153 7.15 7.36 9.11
N GLY A 154 7.67 6.14 9.21
CA GLY A 154 9.11 5.88 9.07
C GLY A 154 9.65 6.29 7.69
N LEU A 155 8.92 6.00 6.61
CA LEU A 155 9.27 6.46 5.26
C LEU A 155 9.24 7.99 5.13
N ILE A 156 8.22 8.65 5.67
CA ILE A 156 8.14 10.11 5.75
C ILE A 156 9.40 10.69 6.42
N ASN A 157 9.85 10.09 7.53
CA ASN A 157 11.05 10.53 8.24
C ASN A 157 12.32 10.35 7.39
N LEU A 158 12.48 9.23 6.67
CA LEU A 158 13.60 9.02 5.72
C LEU A 158 13.64 10.07 4.61
N MET A 159 12.47 10.57 4.20
CA MET A 159 12.33 11.58 3.15
C MET A 159 12.50 13.01 3.67
N GLY A 160 12.69 13.20 4.98
CA GLY A 160 12.87 14.51 5.61
C GLY A 160 11.56 15.24 5.90
N GLY A 161 10.46 14.50 6.14
CA GLY A 161 9.20 15.03 6.64
C GLY A 161 8.08 15.19 5.62
N ASP A 162 6.89 15.54 6.13
CA ASP A 162 5.60 15.52 5.41
C ASP A 162 5.63 16.34 4.09
N LYS A 163 6.28 17.52 4.08
CA LYS A 163 6.39 18.37 2.89
C LYS A 163 7.16 17.68 1.76
N ASN A 164 8.29 17.07 2.10
CA ASN A 164 9.14 16.37 1.15
C ASN A 164 8.48 15.10 0.62
N PHE A 165 7.77 14.38 1.49
CA PHE A 165 6.99 13.20 1.14
C PHE A 165 5.87 13.55 0.16
N THR A 166 5.04 14.55 0.48
CA THR A 166 3.92 14.97 -0.37
C THR A 166 4.39 15.56 -1.70
N SER A 167 5.49 16.31 -1.72
CA SER A 167 6.07 16.82 -2.98
C SER A 167 6.53 15.67 -3.90
N LYS A 168 7.06 14.58 -3.33
CA LYS A 168 7.45 13.39 -4.09
C LYS A 168 6.23 12.63 -4.63
N LEU A 169 5.16 12.52 -3.84
CA LEU A 169 3.89 11.97 -4.32
C LEU A 169 3.30 12.80 -5.46
N ASP A 170 3.29 14.13 -5.33
CA ASP A 170 2.83 15.04 -6.39
C ASP A 170 3.64 14.81 -7.67
N SER A 171 4.96 14.62 -7.52
CA SER A 171 5.89 14.40 -8.64
C SER A 171 5.52 13.15 -9.45
N VAL A 172 4.99 12.09 -8.84
CA VAL A 172 4.57 10.88 -9.58
C VAL A 172 3.60 11.24 -10.70
N PHE A 173 2.69 12.18 -10.47
CA PHE A 173 1.69 12.59 -11.46
C PHE A 173 2.20 13.61 -12.47
N SER A 174 3.29 14.33 -12.16
CA SER A 174 3.84 15.38 -13.02
C SER A 174 5.11 15.00 -13.78
N GLU A 175 5.82 13.96 -13.33
CA GLU A 175 6.98 13.42 -14.04
C GLU A 175 6.60 12.99 -15.46
N PRO A 176 7.49 13.16 -16.45
CA PRO A 176 7.22 12.71 -17.80
C PRO A 176 6.86 11.21 -17.83
N ASN A 177 5.81 10.87 -18.59
CA ASN A 177 5.38 9.51 -18.81
C ASN A 177 6.31 8.77 -19.80
N LYS A 178 7.59 8.66 -19.43
CA LYS A 178 8.64 8.00 -20.18
C LYS A 178 8.97 6.65 -19.56
N VAL A 179 9.39 5.72 -20.39
CA VAL A 179 9.78 4.37 -19.99
C VAL A 179 11.23 4.14 -20.39
N LYS A 180 11.99 3.52 -19.48
CA LYS A 180 13.25 2.86 -19.80
C LYS A 180 13.12 1.38 -19.47
N VAL A 181 13.19 0.55 -20.50
CA VAL A 181 12.84 -0.89 -20.43
C VAL A 181 13.77 -1.71 -19.53
N GLY A 182 14.96 -1.20 -19.23
CA GLY A 182 15.93 -1.81 -18.31
C GLY A 182 16.21 -3.27 -18.66
N THR A 183 16.14 -4.14 -17.65
CA THR A 183 16.49 -5.57 -17.81
C THR A 183 15.48 -6.38 -18.63
N TYR A 184 14.31 -5.83 -18.96
CA TYR A 184 13.35 -6.51 -19.83
C TYR A 184 13.78 -6.52 -21.30
N GLY A 185 14.66 -5.59 -21.72
CA GLY A 185 15.18 -5.53 -23.09
C GLY A 185 14.17 -5.09 -24.16
N GLY A 186 12.89 -4.91 -23.80
CA GLY A 186 11.82 -4.45 -24.66
C GLY A 186 10.62 -3.94 -23.86
N MET A 187 9.68 -3.30 -24.54
CA MET A 187 8.42 -2.84 -23.94
C MET A 187 7.55 -4.05 -23.59
N ILE A 188 7.18 -4.16 -22.31
CA ILE A 188 6.12 -5.07 -21.82
C ILE A 188 4.77 -4.33 -21.79
N HIS A 189 3.67 -5.05 -21.59
CA HIS A 189 2.34 -4.46 -21.68
C HIS A 189 2.07 -3.46 -20.55
N GLU A 190 2.56 -3.72 -19.34
CA GLU A 190 2.45 -2.86 -18.14
C GLU A 190 3.10 -1.48 -18.36
N MET A 191 4.20 -1.45 -19.12
CA MET A 191 4.85 -0.20 -19.52
C MET A 191 3.97 0.58 -20.52
N THR A 192 3.33 -0.13 -21.45
CA THR A 192 2.44 0.47 -22.46
C THR A 192 1.17 1.02 -21.80
N GLU A 193 0.60 0.29 -20.85
CA GLU A 193 -0.56 0.68 -20.06
C GLU A 193 -0.30 1.96 -19.26
N MET A 194 0.85 2.07 -18.58
CA MET A 194 1.25 3.31 -17.90
C MET A 194 1.32 4.49 -18.89
N VAL A 195 1.92 4.28 -20.06
CA VAL A 195 2.01 5.30 -21.12
C VAL A 195 0.61 5.74 -21.57
N MET A 196 -0.29 4.78 -21.82
CA MET A 196 -1.68 5.03 -22.24
C MET A 196 -2.51 5.74 -21.16
N ALA A 197 -2.33 5.38 -19.89
CA ALA A 197 -3.01 6.03 -18.78
C ALA A 197 -2.71 7.53 -18.70
N ASN A 198 -1.52 7.96 -19.17
CA ASN A 198 -1.10 9.35 -19.24
C ASN A 198 -1.28 10.09 -17.90
N MET A 199 -0.68 9.53 -16.84
CA MET A 199 -0.73 10.04 -15.46
C MET A 199 0.67 10.14 -14.84
N GLY A 200 1.64 10.58 -15.64
CA GLY A 200 3.05 10.61 -15.25
C GLY A 200 3.61 9.21 -15.04
N GLN A 201 4.23 8.96 -13.90
CA GLN A 201 4.71 7.63 -13.45
C GLN A 201 3.68 6.88 -12.59
N TYR A 202 2.40 7.28 -12.58
CA TYR A 202 1.35 6.54 -11.87
C TYR A 202 0.83 5.35 -12.70
N ALA A 203 1.52 4.21 -12.60
CA ALA A 203 1.18 2.96 -13.27
C ALA A 203 0.07 2.17 -12.54
N HIS A 204 -1.17 2.68 -12.54
CA HIS A 204 -2.28 2.11 -11.77
C HIS A 204 -2.63 0.65 -12.12
N GLY A 205 -2.45 0.27 -13.39
CA GLY A 205 -2.67 -1.09 -13.87
C GLY A 205 -1.78 -2.14 -13.21
N ASN A 206 -0.75 -1.73 -12.45
CA ASN A 206 0.13 -2.63 -11.74
C ASN A 206 0.04 -2.45 -10.21
N GLN A 207 0.15 -3.56 -9.46
CA GLN A 207 -0.12 -3.65 -8.02
C GLN A 207 0.76 -2.77 -7.12
N PRO A 208 2.09 -2.62 -7.33
CA PRO A 208 2.99 -1.99 -6.35
C PRO A 208 2.64 -0.55 -5.98
N ILE A 209 1.87 0.16 -6.81
CA ILE A 209 1.53 1.58 -6.62
C ILE A 209 0.05 1.84 -6.29
N GLN A 210 -0.79 0.80 -6.26
CA GLN A 210 -2.26 0.96 -6.13
C GLN A 210 -2.69 1.68 -4.84
N HIS A 211 -1.96 1.49 -3.73
CA HIS A 211 -2.22 2.15 -2.45
C HIS A 211 -1.71 3.60 -2.38
N MET A 212 -0.82 4.02 -3.29
CA MET A 212 -0.03 5.25 -3.16
C MET A 212 -0.88 6.51 -2.95
N VAL A 213 -2.03 6.63 -3.62
CA VAL A 213 -2.91 7.80 -3.50
C VAL A 213 -3.45 7.99 -2.08
N TYR A 214 -3.53 6.93 -1.29
CA TYR A 214 -3.99 7.00 0.10
C TYR A 214 -2.90 7.49 1.05
N LEU A 215 -1.64 7.52 0.63
CA LEU A 215 -0.52 7.91 1.48
C LEU A 215 -0.51 9.41 1.82
N TYR A 216 -1.22 10.25 1.07
CA TYR A 216 -1.41 11.66 1.45
C TYR A 216 -2.10 11.82 2.82
N ASN A 217 -2.91 10.85 3.25
CA ASN A 217 -3.56 10.85 4.57
C ASN A 217 -2.55 10.78 5.73
N TYR A 218 -1.37 10.18 5.51
CA TYR A 218 -0.33 10.03 6.52
C TYR A 218 0.53 11.29 6.68
N ALA A 219 0.56 12.13 5.64
CA ALA A 219 1.32 13.38 5.59
C ALA A 219 0.44 14.63 5.71
N GLY A 220 -0.78 14.48 6.24
CA GLY A 220 -1.67 15.61 6.55
C GLY A 220 -2.23 16.34 5.33
N GLN A 221 -2.39 15.66 4.20
CA GLN A 221 -3.03 16.23 3.00
C GLN A 221 -4.15 15.35 2.44
N PRO A 222 -5.13 14.91 3.25
CA PRO A 222 -6.18 13.96 2.83
C PRO A 222 -7.00 14.43 1.62
N TRP A 223 -7.11 15.75 1.37
CA TRP A 223 -7.78 16.28 0.19
C TRP A 223 -7.10 15.87 -1.13
N LYS A 224 -5.79 15.65 -1.14
CA LYS A 224 -5.10 15.12 -2.32
C LYS A 224 -5.45 13.66 -2.58
N ALA A 225 -5.56 12.84 -1.53
CA ALA A 225 -6.06 11.47 -1.66
C ALA A 225 -7.48 11.45 -2.25
N GLN A 226 -8.37 12.33 -1.75
CA GLN A 226 -9.74 12.47 -2.25
C GLN A 226 -9.78 12.80 -3.75
N TYR A 227 -8.98 13.77 -4.18
CA TYR A 227 -8.86 14.13 -5.60
C TYR A 227 -8.32 12.98 -6.44
N HIS A 228 -7.16 12.42 -6.08
CA HIS A 228 -6.51 11.41 -6.91
C HIS A 228 -7.31 10.11 -6.98
N ALA A 229 -7.89 9.62 -5.88
CA ALA A 229 -8.73 8.43 -5.90
C ALA A 229 -9.94 8.60 -6.84
N ARG A 230 -10.61 9.76 -6.79
CA ARG A 230 -11.74 10.09 -7.69
C ARG A 230 -11.32 10.22 -9.13
N ASN A 231 -10.16 10.83 -9.39
CA ASN A 231 -9.61 10.97 -10.73
C ASN A 231 -9.25 9.61 -11.34
N VAL A 232 -8.60 8.73 -10.57
CA VAL A 232 -8.25 7.37 -11.01
C VAL A 232 -9.50 6.57 -11.36
N MET A 233 -10.47 6.48 -10.43
CA MET A 233 -11.73 5.76 -10.68
C MET A 233 -12.50 6.28 -11.90
N SER A 234 -12.46 7.59 -12.17
CA SER A 234 -13.24 8.19 -13.26
C SER A 234 -12.52 8.12 -14.62
N LYS A 235 -11.18 8.04 -14.62
CA LYS A 235 -10.36 8.09 -15.85
C LYS A 235 -9.97 6.70 -16.35
N LEU A 236 -9.74 5.77 -15.43
CA LEU A 236 -9.07 4.50 -15.72
C LEU A 236 -10.00 3.29 -15.71
N TYR A 237 -11.28 3.47 -15.38
CA TYR A 237 -12.25 2.40 -15.31
C TYR A 237 -13.53 2.76 -16.06
N ASP A 238 -14.06 1.78 -16.79
CA ASP A 238 -15.41 1.81 -17.33
C ASP A 238 -15.99 0.39 -17.43
N ALA A 239 -17.22 0.29 -17.92
CA ALA A 239 -17.94 -0.99 -18.02
C ALA A 239 -17.90 -1.61 -19.43
N THR A 240 -16.97 -1.16 -20.29
CA THR A 240 -16.75 -1.72 -21.62
C THR A 240 -15.80 -2.91 -21.57
N GLU A 241 -15.63 -3.58 -22.70
CA GLU A 241 -14.68 -4.69 -22.88
C GLU A 241 -13.22 -4.31 -22.63
N ASN A 242 -12.88 -3.00 -22.70
CA ASN A 242 -11.55 -2.46 -22.41
C ASN A 242 -11.52 -1.66 -21.10
N GLY A 243 -12.45 -1.94 -20.18
CA GLY A 243 -12.74 -1.10 -19.01
C GLY A 243 -11.74 -1.17 -17.86
N TYR A 244 -10.62 -1.88 -18.00
CA TYR A 244 -9.56 -1.96 -17.00
C TYR A 244 -8.28 -1.24 -17.47
N PRO A 245 -7.50 -0.68 -16.54
CA PRO A 245 -6.26 0.04 -16.87
C PRO A 245 -5.03 -0.86 -17.06
N GLY A 246 -5.21 -2.17 -17.00
CA GLY A 246 -4.19 -3.22 -17.05
C GLY A 246 -4.84 -4.55 -16.66
N ASP A 247 -4.03 -5.51 -16.22
CA ASP A 247 -4.52 -6.81 -15.80
C ASP A 247 -5.47 -6.72 -14.58
N GLU A 248 -6.48 -7.60 -14.58
CA GLU A 248 -7.51 -7.65 -13.53
C GLU A 248 -6.97 -8.28 -12.24
N ASP A 249 -6.05 -9.22 -12.39
CA ASP A 249 -5.28 -9.92 -11.36
C ASP A 249 -6.13 -10.55 -10.24
N GLN A 250 -7.00 -11.48 -10.65
CA GLN A 250 -7.76 -12.36 -9.76
C GLN A 250 -8.59 -11.59 -8.71
N GLY A 251 -9.17 -10.46 -9.07
CA GLY A 251 -9.96 -9.63 -8.18
C GLY A 251 -9.18 -8.47 -7.53
N GLN A 252 -7.84 -8.40 -7.63
CA GLN A 252 -7.07 -7.33 -7.01
C GLN A 252 -7.47 -5.95 -7.57
N THR A 253 -7.41 -5.76 -8.88
CA THR A 253 -7.71 -4.48 -9.53
C THR A 253 -9.21 -4.13 -9.40
N SER A 254 -10.09 -5.12 -9.46
CA SER A 254 -11.53 -4.93 -9.20
C SER A 254 -11.83 -4.55 -7.76
N SER A 255 -11.20 -5.21 -6.79
CA SER A 255 -11.41 -4.92 -5.36
C SER A 255 -10.90 -3.53 -4.97
N TRP A 256 -9.83 -3.06 -5.63
CA TRP A 256 -9.38 -1.68 -5.50
C TRP A 256 -10.49 -0.71 -5.86
N TYR A 257 -11.15 -0.89 -7.02
CA TYR A 257 -12.25 -0.03 -7.43
C TYR A 257 -13.42 -0.11 -6.45
N VAL A 258 -13.82 -1.32 -6.03
CA VAL A 258 -14.93 -1.50 -5.07
C VAL A 258 -14.66 -0.74 -3.78
N LEU A 259 -13.52 -0.98 -3.12
CA LEU A 259 -13.19 -0.29 -1.86
C LEU A 259 -13.09 1.22 -2.07
N SER A 260 -12.38 1.66 -3.11
CA SER A 260 -12.22 3.09 -3.43
C SER A 260 -13.56 3.78 -3.66
N ALA A 261 -14.51 3.10 -4.33
CA ALA A 261 -15.85 3.60 -4.58
C ALA A 261 -16.70 3.69 -3.30
N LEU A 262 -16.45 2.82 -2.31
CA LEU A 262 -17.01 2.98 -0.96
C LEU A 262 -16.47 4.24 -0.26
N GLY A 263 -15.27 4.69 -0.64
CA GLY A 263 -14.62 5.89 -0.12
C GLY A 263 -13.49 5.61 0.86
N PHE A 264 -12.96 4.38 0.92
CA PHE A 264 -11.82 4.00 1.76
C PHE A 264 -11.06 2.80 1.18
N TYR A 265 -9.83 2.55 1.62
CA TYR A 265 -9.00 1.45 1.11
C TYR A 265 -8.17 0.81 2.22
N SER A 266 -7.91 -0.50 2.11
CA SER A 266 -7.07 -1.22 3.08
C SER A 266 -5.59 -1.08 2.69
N VAL A 267 -4.95 0.01 3.13
CA VAL A 267 -3.53 0.28 2.81
C VAL A 267 -2.59 -0.71 3.50
N THR A 268 -2.90 -1.05 4.76
CA THR A 268 -2.05 -1.93 5.59
C THR A 268 -2.91 -3.05 6.15
N PRO A 269 -3.19 -4.11 5.38
CA PRO A 269 -3.77 -5.33 5.93
C PRO A 269 -3.00 -5.82 7.17
N GLY A 270 -3.73 -6.30 8.17
CA GLY A 270 -3.20 -6.62 9.51
C GLY A 270 -3.50 -5.57 10.58
N THR A 271 -3.91 -4.35 10.19
CA THR A 271 -4.25 -3.27 11.15
C THR A 271 -5.73 -3.21 11.52
N GLY A 272 -6.60 -3.75 10.67
CA GLY A 272 -8.04 -3.50 10.74
C GLY A 272 -8.44 -2.05 10.44
N GLU A 273 -7.57 -1.24 9.82
CA GLU A 273 -7.87 0.11 9.36
C GLU A 273 -8.17 0.18 7.86
N TYR A 274 -9.09 1.06 7.49
CA TYR A 274 -9.39 1.44 6.11
C TYR A 274 -9.14 2.93 5.94
N VAL A 275 -8.12 3.31 5.20
CA VAL A 275 -7.71 4.70 4.98
C VAL A 275 -8.71 5.41 4.08
N MET A 276 -9.16 6.59 4.47
CA MET A 276 -10.19 7.33 3.76
C MET A 276 -9.70 7.87 2.41
N GLY A 277 -10.58 7.77 1.41
CA GLY A 277 -10.50 8.47 0.14
C GLY A 277 -11.72 9.38 -0.03
N SER A 278 -12.43 9.22 -1.14
CA SER A 278 -13.69 9.92 -1.41
C SER A 278 -14.67 8.98 -2.12
N PRO A 279 -15.92 8.85 -1.64
CA PRO A 279 -16.88 7.90 -2.22
C PRO A 279 -17.30 8.30 -3.64
N MET A 280 -17.75 7.32 -4.42
CA MET A 280 -18.28 7.55 -5.78
C MET A 280 -19.80 7.82 -5.81
N PHE A 281 -20.53 7.35 -4.80
CA PHE A 281 -21.99 7.40 -4.78
C PHE A 281 -22.52 8.34 -3.69
N LYS A 282 -23.76 8.82 -3.89
CA LYS A 282 -24.45 9.67 -2.91
C LYS A 282 -24.86 8.92 -1.65
N LYS A 283 -25.16 7.63 -1.78
CA LYS A 283 -25.53 6.76 -0.67
C LYS A 283 -25.07 5.34 -0.95
N ILE A 284 -24.42 4.72 0.02
CA ILE A 284 -23.96 3.33 -0.04
C ILE A 284 -24.47 2.63 1.21
N THR A 285 -24.95 1.40 1.07
CA THR A 285 -25.36 0.56 2.20
C THR A 285 -24.64 -0.76 2.12
N ILE A 286 -23.76 -1.02 3.08
CA ILE A 286 -23.03 -2.27 3.24
C ILE A 286 -23.88 -3.16 4.15
N ASN A 287 -24.37 -4.27 3.62
CA ASN A 287 -25.06 -5.30 4.40
C ASN A 287 -24.02 -6.30 4.89
N LEU A 288 -23.88 -6.42 6.20
CA LEU A 288 -22.86 -7.25 6.84
C LEU A 288 -23.44 -8.63 7.17
N GLU A 289 -22.58 -9.65 7.23
CA GLU A 289 -22.97 -11.03 7.56
C GLU A 289 -23.61 -11.14 8.95
N ASN A 290 -23.26 -10.25 9.89
CA ASN A 290 -23.86 -10.18 11.22
C ASN A 290 -25.27 -9.54 11.24
N GLY A 291 -25.88 -9.32 10.08
CA GLY A 291 -27.21 -8.73 9.90
C GLY A 291 -27.26 -7.21 10.06
N LYS A 292 -26.16 -6.56 10.43
CA LYS A 292 -26.10 -5.11 10.58
C LYS A 292 -25.88 -4.43 9.23
N LYS A 293 -26.19 -3.13 9.19
CA LYS A 293 -25.98 -2.28 8.01
C LYS A 293 -25.07 -1.12 8.37
N PHE A 294 -24.09 -0.85 7.52
CA PHE A 294 -23.30 0.37 7.58
C PHE A 294 -23.62 1.25 6.38
N VAL A 295 -24.07 2.48 6.64
CA VAL A 295 -24.50 3.42 5.60
C VAL A 295 -23.46 4.52 5.47
N ILE A 296 -23.02 4.79 4.24
CA ILE A 296 -22.23 5.97 3.90
C ILE A 296 -23.18 6.93 3.19
N ASP A 297 -23.45 8.07 3.82
CA ASP A 297 -24.34 9.12 3.31
C ASP A 297 -23.51 10.33 2.89
N ALA A 298 -23.42 10.54 1.59
CA ALA A 298 -22.71 11.64 0.94
C ALA A 298 -23.67 12.33 -0.03
N ALA A 299 -24.85 12.78 0.44
CA ALA A 299 -25.93 13.29 -0.41
C ALA A 299 -25.51 14.33 -1.47
N ALA A 300 -24.52 15.18 -1.15
CA ALA A 300 -24.00 16.21 -2.03
C ALA A 300 -22.91 15.71 -3.03
N ASN A 301 -22.58 14.42 -3.04
CA ASN A 301 -21.58 13.84 -3.94
C ASN A 301 -21.97 14.04 -5.41
N SER A 302 -21.01 14.46 -6.21
CA SER A 302 -21.12 14.66 -7.65
C SER A 302 -19.75 14.47 -8.32
N LYS A 303 -19.68 14.67 -9.63
CA LYS A 303 -18.40 14.70 -10.36
C LYS A 303 -17.47 15.81 -9.82
N ASP A 304 -18.04 16.95 -9.42
CA ASP A 304 -17.28 18.09 -8.92
C ASP A 304 -17.07 18.05 -7.40
N ASN A 305 -18.06 17.55 -6.65
CA ASN A 305 -18.04 17.52 -5.19
C ASN A 305 -17.25 16.30 -4.67
N VAL A 306 -15.93 16.33 -4.86
CA VAL A 306 -15.01 15.24 -4.52
C VAL A 306 -14.43 15.35 -3.10
N TYR A 307 -14.47 16.52 -2.48
CA TYR A 307 -13.79 16.77 -1.21
C TYR A 307 -14.70 16.63 0.00
N ILE A 308 -14.17 16.09 1.09
CA ILE A 308 -14.88 15.94 2.37
C ILE A 308 -14.63 17.17 3.23
N GLN A 309 -15.66 17.98 3.46
CA GLN A 309 -15.60 19.15 4.34
C GLN A 309 -15.66 18.78 5.80
N SER A 310 -16.56 17.86 6.16
CA SER A 310 -16.70 17.32 7.50
C SER A 310 -17.31 15.93 7.43
N ALA A 311 -17.11 15.15 8.50
CA ALA A 311 -17.70 13.84 8.64
C ALA A 311 -18.28 13.66 10.06
N SER A 312 -19.32 12.83 10.16
CA SER A 312 -19.80 12.35 11.45
C SER A 312 -20.07 10.86 11.38
N LEU A 313 -19.63 10.13 12.40
CA LEU A 313 -19.89 8.71 12.56
C LEU A 313 -20.92 8.54 13.69
N ASN A 314 -22.09 8.00 13.35
CA ASN A 314 -23.21 7.79 14.30
C ASN A 314 -23.58 9.08 15.06
N GLY A 315 -23.61 10.21 14.37
CA GLY A 315 -23.95 11.53 14.91
C GLY A 315 -22.81 12.26 15.65
N LYS A 316 -21.65 11.62 15.85
CA LYS A 316 -20.49 12.23 16.49
C LYS A 316 -19.49 12.74 15.45
N ALA A 317 -18.87 13.89 15.70
CA ALA A 317 -17.86 14.46 14.81
C ALA A 317 -16.71 13.46 14.57
N TYR A 318 -16.26 13.36 13.32
CA TYR A 318 -15.24 12.40 12.90
C TYR A 318 -14.18 13.06 11.99
N THR A 319 -12.98 13.22 12.53
CA THR A 319 -11.87 13.91 11.85
C THR A 319 -10.82 12.96 11.27
N LYS A 320 -10.77 11.73 11.77
CA LYS A 320 -9.80 10.71 11.35
C LYS A 320 -9.82 10.48 9.85
N ASN A 321 -8.66 10.15 9.31
CA ASN A 321 -8.45 9.82 7.90
C ASN A 321 -8.47 8.31 7.64
N PHE A 322 -9.07 7.55 8.54
CA PHE A 322 -9.25 6.10 8.42
C PHE A 322 -10.52 5.69 9.18
N LEU A 323 -11.02 4.49 8.94
CA LEU A 323 -12.10 3.83 9.69
C LEU A 323 -11.57 2.53 10.26
N HIS A 324 -11.97 2.19 11.50
CA HIS A 324 -11.68 0.86 12.03
C HIS A 324 -12.71 -0.17 11.52
N HIS A 325 -12.25 -1.39 11.25
CA HIS A 325 -13.12 -2.52 10.92
C HIS A 325 -14.19 -2.75 11.99
N ALA A 326 -13.85 -2.55 13.28
CA ALA A 326 -14.79 -2.67 14.39
C ALA A 326 -15.91 -1.61 14.35
N ASP A 327 -15.66 -0.44 13.78
CA ASP A 327 -16.68 0.59 13.61
C ASP A 327 -17.62 0.25 12.46
N LEU A 328 -17.08 -0.29 11.35
CA LEU A 328 -17.88 -0.78 10.23
C LEU A 328 -18.80 -1.93 10.67
N THR A 329 -18.26 -2.94 11.35
CA THR A 329 -19.02 -4.15 11.74
C THR A 329 -20.05 -3.90 12.84
N LYS A 330 -19.95 -2.79 13.57
CA LYS A 330 -21.01 -2.32 14.48
C LYS A 330 -22.23 -1.77 13.76
N GLY A 331 -22.12 -1.48 12.46
CA GLY A 331 -23.15 -0.81 11.67
C GLY A 331 -23.31 0.67 12.02
N GLY A 332 -24.35 1.29 11.45
CA GLY A 332 -24.68 2.70 11.67
C GLY A 332 -24.49 3.56 10.43
N THR A 333 -24.10 4.81 10.60
CA THR A 333 -24.02 5.79 9.51
C THR A 333 -22.78 6.67 9.61
N LEU A 334 -21.97 6.67 8.55
CA LEU A 334 -20.97 7.68 8.26
C LEU A 334 -21.59 8.73 7.33
N LYS A 335 -21.82 9.94 7.85
CA LYS A 335 -22.29 11.08 7.05
C LYS A 335 -21.10 11.93 6.63
N LEU A 336 -21.03 12.25 5.34
CA LEU A 336 -19.97 13.02 4.71
C LEU A 336 -20.57 14.28 4.07
N VAL A 337 -20.06 15.45 4.44
CA VAL A 337 -20.42 16.71 3.79
C VAL A 337 -19.44 16.93 2.64
N MET A 338 -19.92 16.76 1.40
CA MET A 338 -19.11 16.85 0.19
C MET A 338 -19.05 18.29 -0.36
N SER A 339 -17.96 18.66 -1.02
CA SER A 339 -17.73 19.99 -1.63
C SER A 339 -16.80 19.89 -2.84
N ASN A 340 -16.86 20.89 -3.72
CA ASN A 340 -15.94 21.07 -4.85
C ASN A 340 -14.65 21.80 -4.48
N LYS A 341 -14.49 22.24 -3.22
CA LYS A 341 -13.26 22.82 -2.70
C LYS A 341 -12.68 21.94 -1.59
N PRO A 342 -11.36 21.83 -1.46
CA PRO A 342 -10.74 21.09 -0.36
C PRO A 342 -10.99 21.78 0.99
N ASN A 343 -11.05 20.99 2.06
CA ASN A 343 -10.90 21.50 3.42
C ASN A 343 -9.49 21.18 3.92
N GLU A 344 -8.58 22.16 3.80
CA GLU A 344 -7.18 22.01 4.18
C GLU A 344 -6.94 22.03 5.71
N LYS A 345 -8.01 22.07 6.52
CA LYS A 345 -7.95 22.07 7.98
C LYS A 345 -8.47 20.78 8.63
N ARG A 346 -9.01 19.84 7.84
CA ARG A 346 -9.58 18.58 8.34
C ARG A 346 -8.51 17.48 8.34
N GLY A 347 -8.46 16.68 9.42
CA GLY A 347 -7.68 15.44 9.43
C GLY A 347 -6.17 15.69 9.53
N LEU A 348 -5.77 16.71 10.30
CA LEU A 348 -4.39 17.16 10.37
C LEU A 348 -3.66 16.75 11.66
N THR A 349 -4.38 16.36 12.70
CA THR A 349 -3.73 16.03 13.98
C THR A 349 -3.04 14.67 13.90
N ALA A 350 -2.16 14.37 14.85
CA ALA A 350 -1.48 13.08 14.90
C ALA A 350 -2.47 11.92 15.05
N GLU A 351 -3.57 12.13 15.80
CA GLU A 351 -4.62 11.14 16.02
C GLU A 351 -5.54 10.93 14.82
N ASP A 352 -5.48 11.83 13.83
CA ASP A 352 -6.22 11.70 12.58
C ASP A 352 -5.46 10.85 11.54
N LYS A 353 -4.16 10.64 11.73
CA LYS A 353 -3.30 9.88 10.81
C LYS A 353 -3.50 8.36 11.01
N PRO A 354 -3.47 7.56 9.92
CA PRO A 354 -3.58 6.10 10.05
C PRO A 354 -2.34 5.47 10.69
N PHE A 355 -2.44 4.18 10.99
CA PHE A 355 -1.39 3.37 11.60
C PHE A 355 -0.01 3.50 10.95
N SER A 356 1.04 3.62 11.76
CA SER A 356 2.42 3.34 11.36
C SER A 356 3.19 2.79 12.56
N LEU A 357 4.17 1.92 12.32
CA LEU A 357 5.05 1.40 13.37
C LEU A 357 5.80 2.54 14.08
N THR A 358 6.37 3.47 13.31
CA THR A 358 6.94 4.71 13.84
C THR A 358 5.82 5.68 14.19
N LYS A 359 5.86 6.26 15.40
CA LYS A 359 4.90 7.26 15.87
C LYS A 359 5.34 8.69 15.58
#